data_AF-A0AAD5MEZ2-F1
#
_entry.id   AF-A0AAD5MEZ2-F1
#
_cell.length_a   1.000
_cell.length_b   1.000
_cell.length_c   1.000
_cell.angle_alpha   90.00
_cell.angle_beta   90.00
_cell.angle_gamma   90.00
#
_symmetry.space_group_name_H-M   'P 1'
#
loop_
_entity.id
_entity.type
_entity.pdbx_description
1 polymer ?
#
loop_
_entity_poly.entity_id
_entity_poly.type
_entity_poly.pdbx_seq_one_letter_code
_entity_poly.pdbx_strand_id
1 'polypeptide(L)'
;MSSSVDLIYLHDGSPLFGEEIISPNGKRLTQFLGVPFAEPPIGNLRFRKPKPKQPWRVPLNATIPPNSCTQSFDTYFGEFYGATMWNANTPTSEDCLYMNIFIPGKERKKTTNEIPNAEHDLLCKQFLRVTIPSQLLHFGFVGVAPTHRTLTIHRRKNFSEEKH
;
A
#
# COMPACT_ATOMS: atom_id res chain seq x y z
N MET A 1 1.40 -15.84 18.46
CA MET A 1 2.36 -14.84 17.94
C MET A 1 1.69 -13.49 18.05
N SER A 2 2.06 -12.67 19.04
CA SER A 2 1.44 -11.36 19.22
C SER A 2 2.06 -10.41 18.21
N SER A 3 1.40 -10.14 17.09
CA SER A 3 1.77 -9.03 16.23
C SER A 3 1.51 -7.73 16.99
N SER A 4 2.48 -6.82 17.00
CA SER A 4 2.32 -5.52 17.63
C SER A 4 1.48 -4.63 16.71
N VAL A 5 0.35 -4.16 17.23
CA VAL A 5 -0.53 -3.22 16.51
C VAL A 5 0.01 -1.81 16.70
N ASP A 6 0.30 -1.12 15.61
CA ASP A 6 0.83 0.25 15.61
C ASP A 6 -0.29 1.26 15.28
N LEU A 7 -0.53 2.24 16.16
CA LEU A 7 -1.41 3.37 15.89
C LEU A 7 -0.60 4.52 15.27
N ILE A 8 -0.98 4.93 14.06
CA ILE A 8 -0.37 6.09 13.39
C ILE A 8 -1.45 7.10 12.95
N TYR A 9 -1.00 8.32 12.65
CA TYR A 9 -1.86 9.38 12.15
C TYR A 9 -1.41 9.78 10.73
N LEU A 10 -2.37 9.90 9.82
CA LEU A 10 -2.14 10.48 8.50
C LEU A 10 -1.91 12.00 8.61
N HIS A 11 -1.45 12.61 7.51
CA HIS A 11 -1.20 14.05 7.43
C HIS A 11 -2.45 14.90 7.75
N ASP A 12 -3.64 14.38 7.46
CA ASP A 12 -4.92 15.04 7.75
C ASP A 12 -5.43 14.79 9.18
N GLY A 13 -4.66 14.09 10.02
CA GLY A 13 -5.01 13.74 11.40
C GLY A 13 -5.84 12.47 11.53
N SER A 14 -6.14 11.77 10.44
CA SER A 14 -6.91 10.54 10.47
C SER A 14 -6.14 9.39 11.14
N PRO A 15 -6.68 8.75 12.20
CA PRO A 15 -5.99 7.68 12.92
C PRO A 15 -6.17 6.31 12.23
N LEU A 16 -5.13 5.49 12.24
CA LEU A 16 -5.17 4.14 11.69
C LEU A 16 -4.31 3.14 12.47
N PHE A 17 -4.79 1.90 12.58
CA PHE A 17 -4.06 0.77 13.13
C PHE A 17 -3.40 -0.03 12.01
N GLY A 18 -2.09 -0.26 12.12
CA GLY A 18 -1.35 -1.20 11.29
C GLY A 18 -0.77 -2.36 12.10
N GLU A 19 0.02 -3.17 11.42
CA GLU A 19 0.61 -4.38 12.00
C GLU A 19 2.10 -4.49 11.63
N GLU A 20 2.95 -4.83 12.61
CA GLU A 20 4.32 -5.26 12.32
C GLU A 20 4.34 -6.72 11.87
N ILE A 21 4.92 -6.98 10.69
CA ILE A 21 5.12 -8.32 10.15
C ILE A 21 6.59 -8.56 9.78
N ILE A 22 6.95 -9.83 9.62
CA ILE A 22 8.25 -10.25 9.10
C ILE A 22 8.05 -10.65 7.64
N SER A 23 8.72 -9.97 6.72
CA SER A 23 8.73 -10.33 5.29
C SER A 23 9.29 -11.75 5.08
N PRO A 24 9.00 -12.39 3.93
CA PRO A 24 9.65 -13.66 3.56
C PRO A 24 11.19 -13.61 3.58
N ASN A 25 11.77 -12.42 3.43
CA ASN A 25 13.22 -12.19 3.49
C ASN A 25 13.75 -11.96 4.91
N GLY A 26 12.94 -12.17 5.95
CA GLY A 26 13.32 -12.00 7.36
C GLY A 26 13.38 -10.55 7.85
N LYS A 27 13.06 -9.56 7.01
CA LYS A 27 13.04 -8.14 7.39
C LYS A 27 11.73 -7.76 8.05
N ARG A 28 11.80 -6.97 9.14
CA ARG A 28 10.62 -6.37 9.77
C ARG A 28 10.05 -5.26 8.89
N LEU A 29 8.73 -5.19 8.82
CA LEU A 29 8.01 -4.11 8.16
C LEU A 29 6.69 -3.85 8.88
N THR A 30 6.25 -2.61 8.87
CA THR A 30 4.90 -2.22 9.27
C THR A 30 4.04 -2.19 8.02
N GLN A 31 2.95 -2.96 8.02
CA GLN A 31 1.97 -2.96 6.95
C GLN A 31 0.69 -2.24 7.36
N PHE A 32 0.10 -1.56 6.39
CA PHE A 32 -1.23 -0.98 6.46
C PHE A 32 -1.99 -1.41 5.22
N LEU A 33 -3.05 -2.20 5.40
CA LEU A 33 -3.88 -2.73 4.34
C LEU A 33 -5.21 -2.01 4.33
N GLY A 34 -5.72 -1.67 3.14
CA GLY A 34 -7.05 -1.11 3.00
C GLY A 34 -7.19 0.34 3.47
N VAL A 35 -6.17 1.17 3.31
CA VAL A 35 -6.25 2.61 3.66
C VAL A 35 -7.05 3.36 2.60
N PRO A 36 -8.19 4.00 2.91
CA PRO A 36 -8.99 4.70 1.90
C PRO A 36 -8.28 5.98 1.46
N PHE A 37 -8.15 6.17 0.14
CA PHE A 37 -7.56 7.39 -0.43
C PHE A 37 -8.59 8.28 -1.15
N ALA A 38 -9.77 7.73 -1.45
CA ALA A 38 -10.86 8.44 -2.11
C ALA A 38 -12.23 8.00 -1.55
N GLU A 39 -13.25 8.82 -1.77
CA GLU A 39 -14.64 8.45 -1.50
C GLU A 39 -15.11 7.34 -2.44
N PRO A 40 -15.96 6.40 -1.95
CA PRO A 40 -16.48 5.32 -2.77
C PRO A 40 -17.16 5.86 -4.04
N PRO A 41 -16.84 5.31 -5.23
CA PRO A 41 -17.35 5.77 -6.53
C PRO A 41 -18.79 5.31 -6.82
N ILE A 42 -19.63 5.22 -5.79
CA ILE A 42 -20.98 4.65 -5.89
C ILE A 42 -22.04 5.75 -6.06
N GLY A 43 -23.21 5.38 -6.59
CA GLY A 43 -24.33 6.30 -6.78
C GLY A 43 -23.95 7.52 -7.62
N ASN A 44 -24.09 8.73 -7.05
CA ASN A 44 -23.82 10.00 -7.74
C ASN A 44 -22.33 10.25 -8.05
N LEU A 45 -21.42 9.46 -7.49
CA LEU A 45 -19.98 9.53 -7.78
C LEU A 45 -19.54 8.54 -8.87
N ARG A 46 -20.45 7.67 -9.32
CA ARG A 46 -20.17 6.73 -10.40
C ARG A 46 -19.80 7.47 -11.69
N PHE A 47 -18.75 7.01 -12.36
CA PHE A 47 -18.19 7.61 -13.58
C PHE A 47 -17.66 9.05 -13.43
N ARG A 48 -17.50 9.54 -12.19
CA ARG A 48 -16.86 10.82 -11.92
C ARG A 48 -15.42 10.61 -11.48
N LYS A 49 -14.62 11.67 -11.57
CA LYS A 49 -13.27 11.66 -11.00
C LYS A 49 -13.36 11.32 -9.50
N PRO A 50 -12.47 10.46 -8.98
CA PRO A 50 -12.40 10.15 -7.56
C PRO A 50 -12.29 11.42 -6.73
N LYS A 51 -13.12 11.54 -5.69
CA LYS A 51 -13.01 12.61 -4.70
C LYS A 51 -12.08 12.15 -3.58
N PRO A 52 -11.15 12.99 -3.06
CA PRO A 52 -10.33 12.64 -1.91
C PRO A 52 -11.18 12.22 -0.71
N LYS A 53 -10.70 11.25 0.06
CA LYS A 53 -11.39 10.80 1.27
C LYS A 53 -11.41 11.91 2.32
N GLN A 54 -12.57 12.12 2.95
CA GLN A 54 -12.68 13.04 4.09
C GLN A 54 -11.95 12.48 5.32
N PRO A 55 -11.30 13.32 6.14
CA PRO A 55 -10.66 12.88 7.37
C PRO A 55 -11.64 12.19 8.31
N TRP A 56 -11.17 11.18 9.04
CA TRP A 56 -11.98 10.43 10.01
C TRP A 56 -11.41 10.55 11.43
N ARG A 57 -12.28 10.35 12.43
CA ARG A 57 -11.91 10.50 13.86
C ARG A 57 -11.74 9.17 14.59
N VAL A 58 -12.40 8.12 14.11
CA VAL A 58 -12.35 6.79 14.72
C VAL A 58 -11.21 6.01 14.07
N PRO A 59 -10.27 5.43 14.85
CA PRO A 59 -9.18 4.65 14.29
C PRO A 59 -9.66 3.57 13.31
N LEU A 60 -9.15 3.62 12.09
CA LEU A 60 -9.43 2.62 11.06
C LEU A 60 -8.52 1.41 11.26
N ASN A 61 -9.08 0.20 11.26
CA ASN A 61 -8.29 -1.02 11.29
C ASN A 61 -7.72 -1.34 9.90
N ALA A 62 -6.47 -0.93 9.65
CA ALA A 62 -5.76 -1.15 8.39
C ALA A 62 -4.89 -2.42 8.44
N THR A 63 -5.45 -3.52 8.94
CA THR A 63 -4.79 -4.85 8.95
C THR A 63 -5.49 -5.86 8.02
N ILE A 64 -6.60 -5.45 7.41
CA ILE A 64 -7.45 -6.31 6.59
C ILE A 64 -7.30 -5.91 5.12
N PRO A 65 -7.06 -6.88 4.21
CA PRO A 65 -7.06 -6.61 2.77
C PRO A 65 -8.40 -6.00 2.31
N PRO A 66 -8.38 -4.92 1.50
CA PRO A 66 -9.60 -4.31 1.00
C PRO A 66 -10.27 -5.18 -0.08
N ASN A 67 -11.51 -4.83 -0.43
CA ASN A 67 -12.19 -5.41 -1.59
C ASN A 67 -11.43 -5.09 -2.89
N SER A 68 -11.44 -6.04 -3.81
CA SER A 68 -10.99 -5.80 -5.19
C SER A 68 -12.02 -4.97 -5.96
N CYS A 69 -11.56 -4.16 -6.91
CA CYS A 69 -12.50 -3.50 -7.82
C CYS A 69 -13.25 -4.53 -8.66
N THR A 70 -14.51 -4.24 -8.97
CA THR A 70 -15.31 -5.05 -9.90
C THR A 70 -14.57 -5.21 -11.23
N GLN A 71 -14.24 -6.46 -11.57
CA GLN A 71 -13.58 -6.86 -12.79
C GLN A 71 -14.13 -8.22 -13.24
N SER A 72 -14.06 -8.51 -14.54
CA SER A 72 -14.42 -9.81 -15.07
C SER A 72 -13.41 -10.86 -14.63
N PHE A 73 -13.87 -12.02 -14.19
CA PHE A 73 -13.01 -13.16 -13.90
C PHE A 73 -12.52 -13.77 -15.22
N ASP A 74 -11.22 -13.99 -15.33
CA ASP A 74 -10.66 -14.79 -16.42
C ASP A 74 -10.95 -16.27 -16.15
N THR A 75 -11.80 -16.85 -16.97
CA THR A 75 -12.12 -18.29 -16.98
C THR A 75 -11.73 -18.96 -18.30
N TYR A 76 -11.03 -18.25 -19.20
CA TYR A 76 -10.75 -18.73 -20.56
C TYR A 76 -9.88 -20.00 -20.55
N PHE A 77 -8.90 -20.05 -19.63
CA PHE A 77 -8.04 -21.23 -19.43
C PHE A 77 -8.50 -22.11 -18.26
N GLY A 78 -9.76 -22.00 -17.83
CA GLY A 78 -10.28 -22.72 -16.66
C GLY A 78 -9.48 -22.41 -15.40
N GLU A 79 -9.05 -23.44 -14.67
CA GLU A 79 -8.30 -23.31 -13.41
C GLU A 79 -6.77 -23.23 -13.60
N PHE A 80 -6.29 -22.96 -14.81
CA PHE A 80 -4.85 -22.82 -15.05
C PHE A 80 -4.25 -21.74 -14.14
N TYR A 81 -3.29 -22.14 -13.29
CA TYR A 81 -2.69 -21.27 -12.27
C TYR A 81 -2.15 -19.96 -12.84
N GLY A 82 -1.54 -19.98 -14.04
CA GLY A 82 -1.02 -18.79 -14.67
C GLY A 82 -2.08 -17.76 -15.09
N ALA A 83 -3.34 -18.18 -15.24
CA ALA A 83 -4.48 -17.30 -15.50
C ALA A 83 -5.19 -16.90 -14.20
N THR A 84 -5.46 -17.87 -13.32
CA THR A 84 -6.18 -17.63 -12.05
C THR A 84 -5.42 -16.77 -11.06
N MET A 85 -4.07 -16.75 -11.10
CA MET A 85 -3.24 -15.86 -10.27
C MET A 85 -3.51 -14.36 -10.52
N TRP A 86 -4.07 -14.00 -11.68
CA TRP A 86 -4.43 -12.61 -12.00
C TRP A 86 -5.86 -12.24 -11.60
N ASN A 87 -6.69 -13.21 -11.23
CA ASN A 87 -8.04 -12.96 -10.74
C ASN A 87 -8.04 -12.33 -9.35
N ALA A 88 -9.12 -11.61 -9.03
CA ALA A 88 -9.32 -11.06 -7.69
C ALA A 88 -9.28 -12.18 -6.64
N ASN A 89 -8.43 -12.02 -5.62
CA ASN A 89 -8.33 -12.93 -4.48
C ASN A 89 -9.12 -12.44 -3.24
N THR A 90 -9.79 -11.31 -3.36
CA THR A 90 -10.67 -10.70 -2.34
C THR A 90 -12.05 -10.45 -2.93
N PRO A 91 -13.10 -10.31 -2.10
CA PRO A 91 -14.44 -9.97 -2.59
C PRO A 91 -14.41 -8.75 -3.50
N THR A 92 -15.20 -8.76 -4.57
CA THR A 92 -15.28 -7.65 -5.53
C THR A 92 -16.36 -6.66 -5.13
N SER A 93 -16.06 -5.37 -5.24
CA SER A 93 -16.99 -4.27 -4.93
C SER A 93 -16.68 -3.04 -5.80
N GLU A 94 -17.67 -2.18 -6.05
CA GLU A 94 -17.42 -0.83 -6.58
C GLU A 94 -16.74 0.06 -5.52
N ASP A 95 -16.96 -0.22 -4.23
CA ASP A 95 -16.19 0.37 -3.14
C ASP A 95 -14.85 -0.35 -2.97
N CYS A 96 -13.87 0.06 -3.78
CA CYS A 96 -12.54 -0.54 -3.88
C CYS A 96 -11.39 0.49 -3.85
N LEU A 97 -11.65 1.76 -3.58
CA LEU A 97 -10.65 2.85 -3.64
C LEU A 97 -9.79 2.92 -2.37
N TYR A 98 -9.05 1.84 -2.13
CA TYR A 98 -8.18 1.65 -0.98
C TYR A 98 -6.75 1.38 -1.44
N MET A 99 -5.76 1.70 -0.62
CA MET A 99 -4.36 1.45 -0.90
C MET A 99 -3.72 0.63 0.21
N ASN A 100 -2.71 -0.16 -0.16
CA ASN A 100 -1.88 -0.88 0.80
C ASN A 100 -0.52 -0.19 0.90
N ILE A 101 -0.02 0.01 2.12
CA ILE A 101 1.21 0.72 2.43
C ILE A 101 2.12 -0.21 3.23
N PHE A 102 3.34 -0.41 2.76
CA PHE A 102 4.36 -1.21 3.46
C PHE A 102 5.57 -0.34 3.77
N ILE A 103 5.81 -0.13 5.05
CA ILE A 103 6.93 0.65 5.57
C ILE A 103 7.95 -0.34 6.11
N PRO A 104 9.18 -0.42 5.57
CA PRO A 104 10.16 -1.31 6.15
C PRO A 104 10.56 -0.78 7.54
N GLY A 105 10.87 -1.67 8.48
CA GLY A 105 11.34 -1.33 9.82
C GLY A 105 12.77 -0.77 9.79
N LYS A 106 13.14 0.00 10.81
CA LYS A 106 14.54 0.47 10.94
C LYS A 106 15.45 -0.74 11.14
N GLU A 107 16.35 -0.98 10.18
CA GLU A 107 17.45 -1.92 10.38
C GLU A 107 18.31 -1.42 11.55
N ARG A 108 18.49 -2.23 12.61
CA ARG A 108 19.47 -1.91 13.64
C ARG A 108 20.84 -1.99 12.97
N LYS A 109 21.56 -0.86 12.86
CA LYS A 109 22.97 -0.87 12.46
C LYS A 109 23.68 -1.85 13.40
N LYS A 110 24.21 -2.95 12.87
CA LYS A 110 25.13 -3.79 13.64
C LYS A 110 26.34 -2.91 13.92
N THR A 111 26.57 -2.58 15.19
CA THR A 111 27.81 -1.98 15.65
C THR A 111 28.92 -3.04 15.59
N THR A 112 29.36 -3.38 14.38
CA THR A 112 30.71 -3.88 14.20
C THR A 112 31.61 -2.65 14.18
N ASN A 113 32.67 -2.66 14.99
CA ASN A 113 33.70 -1.61 15.06
C ASN A 113 34.56 -1.57 13.78
N GLU A 114 33.95 -1.71 12.62
CA GLU A 114 34.59 -1.57 11.32
C GLU A 114 34.27 -0.18 10.79
N ILE A 115 35.34 0.56 10.47
CA ILE A 115 35.30 1.91 9.91
C ILE A 115 34.31 1.89 8.73
N PRO A 116 33.19 2.65 8.78
CA PRO A 116 32.21 2.60 7.72
C PRO A 116 32.80 3.32 6.52
N ASN A 117 33.28 2.55 5.54
CA ASN A 117 33.48 3.04 4.19
C ASN A 117 32.15 3.68 3.74
N ALA A 118 32.20 4.95 3.35
CA ALA A 118 31.05 5.82 3.09
C ALA A 118 30.08 5.32 1.98
N GLU A 119 30.36 4.17 1.38
CA GLU A 119 29.55 3.51 0.36
C GLU A 119 28.42 2.64 0.94
N HIS A 120 28.57 2.13 2.18
CA HIS A 120 27.53 1.29 2.82
C HIS A 120 26.33 2.09 3.37
N ASP A 121 26.47 3.41 3.56
CA ASP A 121 25.39 4.27 4.05
C ASP A 121 24.40 4.70 2.93
N LEU A 122 24.72 4.38 1.66
CA LEU A 122 23.87 4.58 0.48
C LEU A 122 22.85 3.45 0.25
N LEU A 123 23.03 2.27 0.87
CA LEU A 123 22.19 1.09 0.63
C LEU A 123 20.90 1.06 1.48
N CYS A 124 20.74 1.96 2.45
CA CYS A 124 19.50 2.09 3.22
C CYS A 124 18.46 2.93 2.45
N LYS A 125 18.15 2.56 1.21
CA LYS A 125 16.95 3.06 0.53
C LYS A 125 15.75 2.35 1.16
N GLN A 126 15.23 2.95 2.23
CA GLN A 126 13.99 2.54 2.87
C GLN A 126 12.84 2.88 1.92
N PHE A 127 12.47 1.93 1.07
CA PHE A 127 11.45 2.12 0.05
C PHE A 127 10.05 1.92 0.64
N LEU A 128 9.20 2.93 0.56
CA LEU A 128 7.79 2.80 0.88
C LEU A 128 7.09 2.15 -0.31
N ARG A 129 6.50 0.97 -0.13
CA ARG A 129 5.73 0.30 -1.19
C ARG A 129 4.25 0.64 -1.03
N VAL A 130 3.65 1.20 -2.08
CA VAL A 130 2.23 1.55 -2.11
C VAL A 130 1.55 0.81 -3.26
N THR A 131 0.47 0.08 -2.98
CA THR A 131 -0.32 -0.58 -4.03
C THR A 131 -1.67 0.11 -4.18
N ILE A 132 -2.00 0.55 -5.40
CA ILE A 132 -3.28 1.20 -5.71
C ILE A 132 -4.05 0.33 -6.73
N PRO A 133 -5.30 -0.06 -6.45
CA PRO A 133 -6.16 -0.74 -7.41
C PRO A 133 -6.63 0.25 -8.48
N SER A 134 -6.56 -0.16 -9.75
CA SER A 134 -7.13 0.58 -10.86
C SER A 134 -8.62 0.24 -11.00
N GLN A 135 -9.49 1.26 -11.08
CA GLN A 135 -10.88 1.05 -11.51
C GLN A 135 -10.89 0.66 -12.99
N LEU A 136 -11.04 -0.64 -13.27
CA LEU A 136 -11.31 -1.16 -14.60
C LEU A 136 -12.82 -1.26 -14.77
N LEU A 137 -13.46 -0.15 -15.14
CA LEU A 137 -14.80 -0.20 -15.71
C LEU A 137 -14.72 0.17 -17.18
N HIS A 138 -15.41 -0.62 -17.99
CA HIS A 138 -15.55 -0.61 -19.45
C HIS A 138 -16.11 0.70 -20.06
N PHE A 139 -15.94 1.84 -19.40
CA PHE A 139 -16.50 3.15 -19.76
C PHE A 139 -15.41 4.25 -19.77
N GLY A 140 -14.24 4.00 -20.35
CA GLY A 140 -13.27 5.09 -20.57
C GLY A 140 -11.84 4.75 -20.97
N PHE A 141 -11.40 3.49 -20.91
CA PHE A 141 -10.04 3.12 -21.34
C PHE A 141 -10.07 1.93 -22.30
N VAL A 142 -9.76 2.18 -23.57
CA VAL A 142 -9.35 1.16 -24.53
C VAL A 142 -7.93 0.72 -24.15
N GLY A 143 -7.80 -0.51 -23.65
CA GLY A 143 -6.55 -1.27 -23.60
C GLY A 143 -5.49 -0.84 -22.59
N VAL A 144 -5.62 -1.23 -21.31
CA VAL A 144 -4.48 -1.49 -20.41
C VAL A 144 -4.89 -2.56 -19.38
N ALA A 145 -4.05 -3.59 -19.21
CA ALA A 145 -4.21 -4.68 -18.25
C ALA A 145 -4.40 -4.19 -16.78
N PRO A 146 -5.02 -4.99 -15.89
CA PRO A 146 -5.07 -4.68 -14.46
C PRO A 146 -3.66 -4.61 -13.91
N THR A 147 -3.18 -3.40 -13.66
CA THR A 147 -1.89 -3.19 -13.04
C THR A 147 -2.15 -2.74 -11.61
N HIS A 148 -1.87 -3.63 -10.65
CA HIS A 148 -1.55 -3.18 -9.30
C HIS A 148 -0.35 -2.24 -9.44
N ARG A 149 -0.59 -0.92 -9.52
CA ARG A 149 0.50 0.03 -9.62
C ARG A 149 1.14 0.11 -8.25
N THR A 150 2.33 -0.48 -8.16
CA THR A 150 3.19 -0.35 -7.00
C THR A 150 3.96 0.97 -7.14
N LEU A 151 3.57 1.99 -6.37
CA LEU A 151 4.35 3.22 -6.25
C LEU A 151 5.39 3.03 -5.15
N THR A 152 6.66 3.17 -5.51
CA THR A 152 7.75 3.13 -4.56
C THR A 152 8.16 4.56 -4.21
N ILE A 153 7.84 5.04 -3.00
CA ILE A 153 8.20 6.39 -2.56
C ILE A 153 9.56 6.34 -1.86
N HIS A 154 10.49 7.17 -2.32
CA HIS A 154 11.79 7.34 -1.69
C HIS A 154 11.67 8.27 -0.49
N ARG A 155 12.08 7.81 0.69
CA ARG A 155 12.28 8.69 1.84
C ARG A 155 13.46 9.62 1.55
N ARG A 156 13.21 10.90 1.28
CA ARG A 156 14.28 11.92 1.34
C ARG A 156 14.80 11.97 2.77
N LYS A 157 16.11 11.77 2.98
CA LYS A 157 16.75 12.12 4.25
C LYS A 157 16.52 13.62 4.45
N ASN A 158 15.90 14.02 5.56
CA ASN A 158 15.94 15.42 5.99
C ASN A 158 17.41 15.73 6.26
N PHE A 159 18.02 16.51 5.39
CA PHE A 159 19.29 17.18 5.69
C PHE A 159 18.92 18.28 6.69
N SER A 160 19.35 18.12 7.94
CA SER A 160 19.32 19.22 8.90
C SER A 160 20.12 20.37 8.31
N GLU A 161 19.52 21.56 8.20
CA GLU A 161 20.25 22.80 8.00
C GLU A 161 21.22 22.98 9.18
N GLU A 162 22.49 22.70 8.92
CA GLU A 162 23.58 23.21 9.74
C GLU A 162 23.71 24.69 9.37
N LYS A 163 23.07 25.56 10.17
CA LYS A 163 23.32 27.00 10.12
C LYS A 163 24.76 27.24 10.54
N HIS A 164 25.55 27.80 9.64
CA HIS A 164 26.88 28.31 9.91
C HIS A 164 26.88 29.84 9.89
#